data_AF-A0A961RT34-F1
#
_entry.id   AF-A0A961RT34-F1
#
_cell.length_a   1.000
_cell.length_b   1.000
_cell.length_c   1.000
_cell.angle_alpha   90.00
_cell.angle_beta   90.00
_cell.angle_gamma   90.00
#
_symmetry.space_group_name_H-M   'P 1'
#
loop_
_entity.id
_entity.type
_entity.pdbx_description
1 polymer ?
#
loop_
_entity_poly.entity_id
_entity_poly.type
_entity_poly.pdbx_seq_one_letter_code
_entity_poly.pdbx_strand_id
1 'polypeptide(L)'
;MKIYFSRIVLAGLLALIATSVQAEDRFITVQSTTSTQNSGLYDYLLPIFKEKTGIEVRVVAVGTGQAIKNAQNCDGDLLLVHAKPAEEKFVAEGYGVKRDDLMYNDFVIVGPSADPAGIKGSNDVKASLAAIREKAAPFASRGDDSGTHKAELKLWKAAGI
;
A
#
# COMPACT_ATOMS: atom_id res chain seq x y z
N MET A 1 19.61 -5.09 66.00
CA MET A 1 18.41 -4.44 65.40
C MET A 1 18.73 -3.60 64.16
N LYS A 2 19.75 -2.72 64.19
CA LYS A 2 20.14 -1.87 63.03
C LYS A 2 20.52 -2.62 61.73
N ILE A 3 21.19 -3.78 61.85
CA ILE A 3 21.63 -4.58 60.68
C ILE A 3 20.44 -5.23 59.95
N TYR A 4 19.44 -5.70 60.70
CA TYR A 4 18.21 -6.27 60.11
C TYR A 4 17.36 -5.19 59.44
N PHE A 5 17.29 -3.99 60.04
CA PHE A 5 16.57 -2.86 59.46
C PHE A 5 17.19 -2.39 58.13
N SER A 6 18.53 -2.35 58.05
CA SER A 6 19.24 -1.98 56.81
C SER A 6 19.06 -3.02 55.69
N ARG A 7 18.99 -4.32 56.01
CA ARG A 7 18.72 -5.37 55.02
C ARG A 7 17.27 -5.36 54.51
N ILE A 8 16.30 -5.03 55.36
CA ILE A 8 14.89 -4.90 54.97
C ILE A 8 14.69 -3.68 54.05
N VAL A 9 15.34 -2.55 54.36
CA VAL A 9 15.31 -1.36 53.50
C VAL A 9 15.96 -1.64 52.14
N LEU A 10 17.09 -2.36 52.10
CA LEU A 10 17.75 -2.73 50.85
C LEU A 10 16.91 -3.72 50.00
N ALA A 11 16.25 -4.69 50.62
CA ALA A 11 15.35 -5.62 49.94
C ALA A 11 14.10 -4.91 49.38
N GLY A 12 13.54 -3.94 50.11
CA GLY A 12 12.46 -3.08 49.62
C GLY A 12 12.89 -2.21 48.43
N LEU A 13 14.12 -1.70 48.44
CA LEU A 13 14.65 -0.89 47.33
C LEU A 13 14.88 -1.73 46.05
N LEU A 14 15.34 -2.98 46.19
CA LEU A 14 15.48 -3.91 45.06
C LEU A 14 14.14 -4.35 44.47
N ALA A 15 13.09 -4.48 45.29
CA ALA A 15 11.75 -4.79 44.82
C ALA A 15 11.10 -3.62 44.04
N LEU A 16 11.48 -2.37 44.32
CA LEU A 16 11.04 -1.19 43.55
C LEU A 16 11.73 -1.04 42.18
N ILE A 17 12.88 -1.66 41.96
CA ILE A 17 13.60 -1.65 40.67
C ILE A 17 13.08 -2.76 39.75
N ALA A 18 12.35 -3.74 40.30
CA ALA A 18 11.66 -4.77 39.53
C ALA A 18 10.31 -4.28 38.99
N THR A 19 10.22 -3.03 38.53
CA THR A 19 9.14 -2.63 37.65
C THR A 19 9.27 -3.49 36.39
N SER A 20 8.29 -4.36 36.18
CA SER A 20 8.13 -5.11 34.94
C SER A 20 8.22 -4.11 33.79
N VAL A 21 9.31 -4.16 33.02
CA VAL A 21 9.36 -3.54 31.69
C VAL A 21 8.27 -4.24 30.90
N GLN A 22 7.09 -3.63 30.85
CA GLN A 22 6.08 -4.05 29.89
C GLN A 22 6.69 -3.78 28.53
N ALA A 23 6.97 -4.85 27.78
CA ALA A 23 7.32 -4.73 26.39
C ALA A 23 6.20 -3.93 25.72
N GLU A 24 6.55 -2.80 25.11
CA GLU A 24 5.62 -2.03 24.30
C GLU A 24 5.04 -2.95 23.22
N ASP A 25 3.73 -2.90 23.02
CA ASP A 25 3.08 -3.69 21.98
C ASP A 25 3.79 -3.43 20.65
N ARG A 26 4.40 -4.47 20.07
CA ARG A 26 5.17 -4.34 18.84
C ARG A 26 4.21 -4.02 17.70
N PHE A 27 4.31 -2.81 17.14
CA PHE A 27 3.56 -2.43 15.94
C PHE A 27 4.48 -1.96 14.82
N ILE A 28 3.95 -2.03 13.59
CA ILE A 28 4.55 -1.48 12.37
C ILE A 28 3.53 -0.52 11.77
N THR A 29 3.97 0.68 11.41
CA THR A 29 3.18 1.69 10.71
C THR A 29 3.43 1.60 9.21
N VAL A 30 2.38 1.38 8.44
CA VAL A 30 2.43 1.28 6.98
C VAL A 30 1.80 2.51 6.36
N GLN A 31 2.60 3.28 5.61
CA GLN A 31 2.11 4.34 4.73
C GLN A 31 1.61 3.71 3.43
N SER A 32 0.35 3.93 3.10
CA SER A 32 -0.32 3.24 1.99
C SER A 32 -1.28 4.14 1.21
N THR A 33 -1.90 3.57 0.18
CA THR A 33 -2.87 4.24 -0.66
C THR A 33 -4.32 3.91 -0.30
N THR A 34 -5.21 4.90 -0.43
CA THR A 34 -6.66 4.71 -0.25
C THR A 34 -7.23 3.60 -1.14
N SER A 35 -6.74 3.44 -2.38
CA SER A 35 -7.20 2.37 -3.27
C SER A 35 -6.79 0.98 -2.77
N THR A 36 -5.61 0.84 -2.16
CA THR A 36 -5.19 -0.43 -1.54
C THR A 36 -6.07 -0.76 -0.35
N GLN A 37 -6.35 0.21 0.52
CA GLN A 37 -7.27 0.02 1.65
C GLN A 37 -8.66 -0.43 1.17
N ASN A 38 -9.22 0.28 0.19
CA ASN A 38 -10.57 0.01 -0.30
C ASN A 38 -10.70 -1.33 -1.04
N SER A 39 -9.59 -1.97 -1.42
CA SER A 39 -9.61 -3.32 -1.99
C SER A 39 -9.97 -4.41 -0.97
N GLY A 40 -9.92 -4.11 0.34
CA GLY A 40 -10.09 -5.09 1.42
C GLY A 40 -8.84 -5.92 1.72
N LEU A 41 -7.72 -5.65 1.04
CA LEU A 41 -6.46 -6.39 1.23
C LEU A 41 -6.01 -6.44 2.71
N TYR A 42 -6.06 -5.29 3.40
CA TYR A 42 -5.59 -5.19 4.77
C TYR A 42 -6.50 -5.92 5.76
N ASP A 43 -7.81 -5.85 5.56
CA ASP A 43 -8.78 -6.56 6.39
C ASP A 43 -8.57 -8.08 6.32
N TYR A 44 -8.09 -8.58 5.17
CA TYR A 44 -7.75 -9.98 4.99
C TYR A 44 -6.37 -10.36 5.54
N LEU A 45 -5.32 -9.59 5.20
CA LEU A 45 -3.93 -9.98 5.48
C LEU A 45 -3.47 -9.66 6.91
N LEU A 46 -3.87 -8.51 7.47
CA LEU A 46 -3.33 -8.05 8.75
C LEU A 46 -3.70 -8.94 9.94
N PRO A 47 -4.92 -9.52 10.03
CA PRO A 47 -5.23 -10.49 11.08
C PRO A 47 -4.32 -11.72 11.02
N ILE A 48 -4.08 -12.26 9.83
CA ILE A 48 -3.22 -13.43 9.60
C ILE A 48 -1.77 -13.10 9.98
N PHE A 49 -1.29 -11.91 9.63
CA PHE A 49 0.04 -11.45 10.00
C PHE A 49 0.20 -11.31 11.52
N LYS A 50 -0.78 -10.70 12.20
CA LYS A 50 -0.78 -10.54 13.66
C LYS A 50 -0.81 -11.88 14.38
N GLU A 51 -1.63 -12.83 13.91
CA GLU A 51 -1.69 -14.19 14.47
C GLU A 51 -0.34 -14.92 14.38
N LYS A 52 0.37 -14.80 13.25
CA LYS A 52 1.65 -15.49 13.02
C LYS A 52 2.84 -14.85 13.71
N THR A 53 2.85 -13.54 13.84
CA THR A 53 4.05 -12.79 14.29
C THR A 53 3.89 -12.15 15.66
N GLY A 54 2.65 -11.98 16.14
CA GLY A 54 2.33 -11.18 17.31
C GLY A 54 2.45 -9.66 17.08
N ILE A 55 2.75 -9.20 15.86
CA ILE A 55 2.99 -7.79 15.57
C ILE A 55 1.71 -7.16 15.01
N GLU A 56 1.32 -6.02 15.57
CA GLU A 56 0.22 -5.21 15.05
C GLU A 56 0.67 -4.37 13.85
N VAL A 57 -0.20 -4.20 12.85
CA VAL A 57 0.07 -3.33 11.71
C VAL A 57 -0.95 -2.22 11.67
N ARG A 58 -0.48 -0.97 11.67
CA ARG A 58 -1.30 0.24 11.61
C ARG A 58 -1.14 0.88 10.24
N VAL A 59 -2.24 1.02 9.51
CA VAL A 59 -2.21 1.54 8.13
C VAL A 59 -2.68 2.98 8.09
N VAL A 60 -1.90 3.85 7.44
CA VAL A 60 -2.29 5.21 7.08
C VAL A 60 -2.53 5.25 5.57
N ALA A 61 -3.80 5.29 5.16
CA ALA A 61 -4.21 5.22 3.76
C ALA A 61 -4.54 6.62 3.19
N VAL A 62 -3.67 7.12 2.30
CA VAL A 62 -3.78 8.46 1.70
C VAL A 62 -3.54 8.42 0.18
N GLY A 63 -3.47 9.56 -0.51
CA GLY A 63 -3.03 9.57 -1.91
C GLY A 63 -1.56 9.15 -2.05
N THR A 64 -1.18 8.50 -3.17
CA THR A 64 0.19 8.00 -3.40
C THR A 64 1.29 9.02 -3.11
N GLY A 65 1.15 10.26 -3.60
CA GLY A 65 2.14 11.31 -3.36
C GLY A 65 2.25 11.69 -1.88
N GLN A 66 1.14 11.67 -1.15
CA GLN A 66 1.13 11.93 0.28
C GLN A 66 1.74 10.76 1.08
N ALA A 67 1.46 9.51 0.70
CA ALA A 67 2.06 8.33 1.35
C ALA A 67 3.58 8.33 1.23
N ILE A 68 4.10 8.65 0.03
CA ILE A 68 5.54 8.81 -0.22
C ILE A 68 6.09 9.94 0.66
N LYS A 69 5.43 11.10 0.69
CA LYS A 69 5.88 12.25 1.50
C LYS A 69 5.92 11.92 2.99
N ASN A 70 4.91 11.22 3.51
CA ASN A 70 4.89 10.75 4.91
C ASN A 70 6.08 9.83 5.20
N ALA A 71 6.37 8.88 4.30
CA ALA A 71 7.51 7.99 4.45
C ALA A 71 8.86 8.76 4.40
N GLN A 72 8.99 9.77 3.52
CA GLN A 72 10.16 10.65 3.47
C GLN A 72 10.36 11.44 4.77
N ASN A 73 9.28 11.75 5.49
CA ASN A 73 9.29 12.43 6.78
C ASN A 73 9.49 11.49 7.97
N CYS A 74 9.74 10.21 7.75
CA CYS A 74 9.84 9.17 8.79
C CYS A 74 8.52 8.92 9.56
N ASP A 75 7.36 9.19 8.96
CA ASP A 75 6.05 8.97 9.59
C ASP A 75 5.57 7.50 9.48
N GLY A 76 6.42 6.56 9.08
CA GLY A 76 6.09 5.14 9.01
C GLY A 76 7.30 4.25 8.74
N ASP A 77 7.12 2.96 9.01
CA ASP A 77 8.17 1.94 8.94
C ASP A 77 8.23 1.24 7.57
N LEU A 78 7.09 1.19 6.87
CA LEU A 78 6.94 0.56 5.56
C LEU A 78 6.10 1.45 4.63
N LEU A 79 6.51 1.54 3.37
CA LEU A 79 5.75 2.18 2.31
C LEU A 79 5.17 1.11 1.38
N LEU A 80 3.85 1.10 1.18
CA LEU A 80 3.16 0.20 0.25
C LEU A 80 2.31 1.02 -0.73
N VAL A 81 2.83 1.22 -1.94
CA VAL A 81 2.21 2.01 -3.01
C VAL A 81 2.28 1.27 -4.35
N HIS A 82 1.73 1.88 -5.41
CA HIS A 82 1.64 1.29 -6.75
C HIS A 82 2.06 2.28 -7.85
N ALA A 83 3.15 3.00 -7.62
CA ALA A 83 3.72 3.98 -8.54
C ALA A 83 5.22 3.76 -8.72
N LYS A 84 5.58 2.67 -9.42
CA LYS A 84 6.96 2.19 -9.61
C LYS A 84 8.01 3.29 -9.90
N PRO A 85 7.82 4.24 -10.84
CA PRO A 85 8.83 5.28 -11.06
C PRO A 85 9.08 6.17 -9.83
N ALA A 86 8.05 6.44 -9.04
CA ALA A 86 8.17 7.21 -7.81
C ALA A 86 8.80 6.39 -6.66
N GLU A 87 8.52 5.09 -6.59
CA GLU A 87 9.16 4.15 -5.65
C GLU A 87 10.65 3.98 -5.93
N GLU A 88 11.02 3.79 -7.19
CA GLU A 88 12.43 3.67 -7.61
C GLU A 88 13.20 4.94 -7.28
N LYS A 89 12.60 6.11 -7.53
CA LYS A 89 13.16 7.40 -7.12
C LYS A 89 13.31 7.51 -5.61
N PHE A 90 12.30 7.12 -4.84
CA PHE A 90 12.32 7.15 -3.37
C PHE A 90 13.48 6.33 -2.79
N VAL A 91 13.74 5.13 -3.34
CA VAL A 91 14.89 4.30 -2.95
C VAL A 91 16.22 4.92 -3.42
N ALA A 92 16.29 5.40 -4.66
CA ALA A 92 17.49 6.03 -5.21
C ALA A 92 17.92 7.30 -4.44
N GLU A 93 16.97 8.02 -3.87
CA GLU A 93 17.23 9.20 -3.03
C GLU A 93 17.56 8.84 -1.57
N GLY A 94 17.59 7.55 -1.21
CA GLY A 94 18.03 7.07 0.10
C GLY A 94 16.94 7.04 1.18
N TYR A 95 15.68 7.28 0.84
CA TYR A 95 14.57 7.23 1.80
C TYR A 95 14.10 5.80 2.13
N GLY A 96 14.39 4.84 1.25
CA GLY A 96 14.06 3.42 1.43
C GLY A 96 15.26 2.52 1.21
N VAL A 97 15.34 1.43 1.98
CA VAL A 97 16.46 0.46 1.88
C VAL A 97 16.42 -0.33 0.57
N LYS A 98 15.22 -0.76 0.17
CA LYS A 98 14.97 -1.52 -1.07
C LYS A 98 13.50 -1.45 -1.47
N ARG A 99 13.21 -1.83 -2.72
CA ARG A 99 11.85 -2.01 -3.25
C ARG A 99 11.63 -3.50 -3.56
N ASP A 100 10.60 -4.08 -2.97
CA ASP A 100 10.16 -5.45 -3.28
C ASP A 100 8.79 -5.39 -3.99
N ASP A 101 8.62 -6.18 -5.05
CA ASP A 101 7.33 -6.37 -5.70
C ASP A 101 6.44 -7.29 -4.84
N LEU A 102 5.22 -6.84 -4.53
CA LEU A 102 4.28 -7.59 -3.68
C LEU A 102 3.11 -8.18 -4.48
N MET A 103 2.50 -7.37 -5.33
CA MET A 103 1.30 -7.72 -6.10
C MET A 103 1.13 -6.73 -7.27
N TYR A 104 0.29 -7.10 -8.23
CA TYR A 104 -0.11 -6.25 -9.34
C TYR A 104 -1.63 -6.27 -9.48
N ASN A 105 -2.16 -5.23 -10.11
CA ASN A 105 -3.57 -5.17 -10.50
C ASN A 105 -3.67 -5.33 -12.01
N ASP A 106 -4.74 -5.97 -12.45
CA ASP A 106 -5.13 -6.03 -13.86
C ASP A 106 -6.20 -4.98 -14.16
N PHE A 107 -6.06 -4.33 -15.32
CA PHE A 107 -7.11 -3.48 -15.88
C PHE A 107 -7.87 -4.26 -16.94
N VAL A 108 -9.19 -4.12 -16.92
CA VAL A 108 -10.09 -4.76 -17.89
C VAL A 108 -10.91 -3.70 -18.63
N ILE A 109 -11.12 -3.92 -19.92
CA ILE A 109 -12.11 -3.17 -20.69
C ILE A 109 -13.45 -3.89 -20.55
N VAL A 110 -14.46 -3.18 -20.07
CA VAL A 110 -15.83 -3.71 -19.91
C VAL A 110 -16.77 -2.96 -20.84
N GLY A 111 -17.80 -3.66 -21.32
CA GLY A 111 -18.77 -3.10 -22.25
C GLY A 111 -20.06 -3.92 -22.33
N PRO A 112 -21.04 -3.49 -23.15
CA PRO A 112 -22.31 -4.18 -23.31
C PRO A 112 -22.15 -5.61 -23.83
N SER A 113 -23.05 -6.52 -23.43
CA SER A 113 -23.05 -7.92 -23.88
C SER A 113 -23.16 -8.08 -25.40
N ALA A 114 -23.77 -7.10 -26.09
CA ALA A 114 -23.88 -7.07 -27.54
C ALA A 114 -22.53 -6.82 -28.26
N ASP A 115 -21.50 -6.38 -27.54
CA ASP A 115 -20.14 -6.12 -28.03
C ASP A 115 -20.11 -5.38 -29.38
N PRO A 116 -20.62 -4.14 -29.45
CA PRO A 116 -20.64 -3.38 -30.70
C PRO A 116 -19.22 -3.14 -31.26
N ALA A 117 -18.22 -3.08 -30.38
CA ALA A 117 -16.80 -2.93 -30.76
C ALA A 117 -16.18 -4.25 -31.23
N GLY A 118 -16.78 -5.41 -30.95
CA GLY A 118 -16.28 -6.72 -31.35
C GLY A 118 -14.93 -7.08 -30.70
N ILE A 119 -14.72 -6.69 -29.44
CA ILE A 119 -13.43 -6.85 -28.74
C ILE A 119 -13.45 -7.95 -27.67
N LYS A 120 -14.59 -8.61 -27.46
CA LYS A 120 -14.74 -9.64 -26.43
C LYS A 120 -13.78 -10.81 -26.69
N GLY A 121 -13.02 -11.19 -25.66
CA GLY A 121 -12.04 -12.27 -25.72
C GLY A 121 -10.68 -11.89 -26.33
N SER A 122 -10.50 -10.62 -26.71
CA SER A 122 -9.19 -10.12 -27.11
C SER A 122 -8.23 -10.03 -25.92
N ASN A 123 -7.01 -10.54 -26.09
CA ASN A 123 -5.90 -10.34 -25.16
C ASN A 123 -4.98 -9.19 -25.61
N ASP A 124 -5.31 -8.50 -26.71
CA ASP A 124 -4.58 -7.36 -27.22
C ASP A 124 -5.37 -6.07 -26.94
N VAL A 125 -4.92 -5.34 -25.92
CA VAL A 125 -5.53 -4.07 -25.52
C VAL A 125 -5.37 -3.00 -26.61
N LYS A 126 -4.28 -3.00 -27.38
CA LYS A 126 -4.06 -2.00 -28.42
C LYS A 126 -5.01 -2.21 -29.58
N ALA A 127 -5.14 -3.46 -30.03
CA ALA A 127 -6.10 -3.83 -31.07
C ALA A 127 -7.54 -3.53 -30.61
N SER A 128 -7.85 -3.79 -29.34
CA SER A 128 -9.17 -3.48 -28.77
C SER A 128 -9.48 -1.99 -28.78
N LEU A 129 -8.53 -1.14 -28.37
CA LEU A 129 -8.68 0.31 -28.39
C LEU A 129 -8.79 0.87 -29.81
N ALA A 130 -8.03 0.31 -30.77
CA ALA A 130 -8.15 0.65 -32.18
C ALA A 130 -9.54 0.30 -32.73
N ALA A 131 -10.06 -0.90 -32.45
CA ALA A 131 -11.39 -1.32 -32.87
C ALA A 131 -12.51 -0.43 -32.28
N ILE A 132 -12.38 -0.02 -31.01
CA ILE A 132 -13.30 0.94 -30.37
C ILE A 132 -13.31 2.26 -31.16
N ARG A 133 -12.13 2.80 -31.50
CA ARG A 133 -11.99 4.03 -32.28
C ARG A 133 -12.57 3.88 -33.69
N GLU A 134 -12.19 2.83 -34.41
CA GLU A 134 -12.61 2.59 -35.81
C GLU A 134 -14.12 2.45 -35.96
N LYS A 135 -14.76 1.79 -34.99
CA LYS A 135 -16.22 1.62 -34.96
C LYS A 135 -16.96 2.80 -34.33
N ALA A 136 -16.24 3.84 -33.90
CA ALA A 136 -16.78 4.97 -33.14
C ALA A 136 -17.65 4.51 -31.95
N ALA A 137 -17.25 3.42 -31.30
CA ALA A 137 -17.97 2.88 -30.15
C ALA A 137 -17.80 3.84 -28.96
N PRO A 138 -18.87 4.14 -28.19
CA PRO A 138 -18.75 4.99 -27.01
C PRO A 138 -17.73 4.45 -26.02
N PHE A 139 -16.83 5.32 -25.57
CA PHE A 139 -15.83 5.01 -24.54
C PHE A 139 -15.93 6.03 -23.42
N ALA A 140 -16.13 5.55 -22.19
CA ALA A 140 -16.20 6.41 -21.01
C ALA A 140 -14.83 6.48 -20.34
N SER A 141 -14.17 7.64 -20.47
CA SER A 141 -12.96 7.94 -19.72
C SER A 141 -13.29 8.32 -18.28
N ARG A 142 -12.37 8.04 -17.35
CA ARG A 142 -12.49 8.51 -15.97
C ARG A 142 -12.40 10.03 -15.86
N GLY A 143 -11.56 10.68 -16.68
CA GLY A 143 -11.47 12.13 -16.79
C GLY A 143 -11.13 12.90 -15.49
N ASP A 144 -10.55 12.23 -14.48
CA ASP A 144 -10.44 12.73 -13.11
C ASP A 144 -8.99 12.77 -12.58
N ASP A 145 -8.00 12.64 -13.47
CA ASP A 145 -6.56 12.56 -13.14
C ASP A 145 -6.14 11.47 -12.14
N SER A 146 -7.02 10.50 -11.88
CA SER A 146 -6.73 9.33 -11.05
C SER A 146 -5.67 8.41 -11.67
N GLY A 147 -5.17 7.47 -10.87
CA GLY A 147 -4.27 6.41 -11.37
C GLY A 147 -4.88 5.63 -12.54
N THR A 148 -6.19 5.37 -12.50
CA THR A 148 -6.93 4.70 -13.59
C THR A 148 -6.98 5.57 -14.85
N HIS A 149 -7.29 6.87 -14.71
CA HIS A 149 -7.27 7.80 -15.85
C HIS A 149 -5.88 7.88 -16.50
N LYS A 150 -4.82 7.96 -15.68
CA LYS A 150 -3.44 7.97 -16.20
C LYS A 150 -3.04 6.65 -16.86
N ALA A 151 -3.51 5.51 -16.35
CA ALA A 151 -3.29 4.21 -16.98
C ALA A 151 -4.01 4.12 -18.33
N GLU A 152 -5.27 4.54 -18.40
CA GLU A 152 -6.07 4.65 -19.61
C GLU A 152 -5.35 5.50 -20.68
N LEU A 153 -4.92 6.72 -20.36
CA LEU A 153 -4.21 7.60 -21.29
C LEU A 153 -2.90 6.99 -21.80
N LYS A 154 -2.17 6.26 -20.96
CA LYS A 154 -0.96 5.53 -21.38
C LYS A 154 -1.29 4.43 -22.39
N LEU A 155 -2.40 3.72 -22.21
CA LEU A 155 -2.85 2.67 -23.12
C LEU A 155 -3.27 3.25 -24.48
N TRP A 156 -4.05 4.33 -24.50
CA TRP A 156 -4.39 5.05 -25.74
C TRP A 156 -3.15 5.51 -26.51
N LYS A 157 -2.23 6.17 -25.81
CA LYS A 157 -0.96 6.60 -26.41
C LYS A 157 -0.13 5.42 -26.94
N ALA A 158 -0.09 4.30 -26.21
CA ALA A 158 0.63 3.09 -26.63
C ALA A 158 -0.01 2.37 -27.82
N ALA A 159 -1.30 2.61 -28.08
CA ALA A 159 -2.03 2.18 -29.26
C ALA A 159 -1.87 3.13 -30.46
N GLY A 160 -1.18 4.28 -30.29
CA GLY A 160 -0.98 5.27 -31.35
C GLY A 160 -2.23 6.10 -31.66
N ILE A 161 -3.14 6.22 -30.69
CA ILE A 161 -4.43 6.90 -30.81
C ILE A 161 -4.39 8.25 -30.10
#